data_AF-A0A7V6GJQ4-F1
#
_entry.id   AF-A0A7V6GJQ4-F1
#
_cell.length_a   1.000
_cell.length_b   1.000
_cell.length_c   1.000
_cell.angle_alpha   90.00
_cell.angle_beta   90.00
_cell.angle_gamma   90.00
#
_symmetry.space_group_name_H-M   'P 1'
#
loop_
_entity.id
_entity.type
_entity.pdbx_description
1 polymer ?
#
loop_
_entity_poly.entity_id
_entity_poly.type
_entity_poly.pdbx_seq_one_letter_code
_entity_poly.pdbx_strand_id
1 'polypeptide(L)' 'MIPDFAKKLKENKFEAVIAGAGKAAHLPGVIAAYTTLPVIGVPIKTDDLGGLDSLLSIVQMPGGAP' A
#
# COMPACT_ATOMS: atom_id res chain seq x y z
N MET A 1 14.21 2.18 -6.59
CA MET A 1 13.49 1.18 -5.76
C MET A 1 12.15 1.80 -5.33
N ILE A 2 11.18 1.05 -4.79
CA ILE A 2 9.86 1.61 -4.39
C ILE A 2 9.96 2.80 -3.41
N PRO A 3 10.87 2.81 -2.41
CA PRO A 3 11.05 3.97 -1.54
C PRO A 3 11.43 5.26 -2.29
N ASP A 4 12.29 5.17 -3.30
CA ASP A 4 12.68 6.33 -4.11
C ASP A 4 11.51 6.89 -4.92
N PHE A 5 10.64 6.00 -5.41
CA PHE A 5 9.42 6.38 -6.11
C PHE A 5 8.44 7.07 -5.15
N ALA A 6 8.18 6.46 -3.99
CA ALA A 6 7.23 6.97 -3.00
C ALA A 6 7.60 8.37 -2.48
N LYS A 7 8.90 8.64 -2.24
CA LYS A 7 9.39 9.95 -1.78
C LYS A 7 9.14 11.07 -2.80
N LYS A 8 9.20 10.75 -4.11
CA LYS A 8 9.06 11.73 -5.20
C LYS A 8 7.60 12.03 -5.56
N LEU A 9 6.63 11.29 -5.04
CA LEU A 9 5.22 11.45 -5.41
C LEU A 9 4.71 12.88 -5.17
N LYS A 10 5.03 13.45 -4.01
CA LYS A 10 4.61 14.81 -3.66
C LYS A 10 5.27 15.86 -4.55
N GLU A 11 6.56 15.70 -4.86
CA GLU A 11 7.31 16.58 -5.78
C GLU A 11 6.75 16.52 -7.19
N ASN A 12 6.33 15.33 -7.62
CA ASN A 12 5.72 15.08 -8.91
C ASN A 12 4.21 15.45 -8.97
N LYS A 13 3.68 16.13 -7.95
CA LYS A 13 2.30 16.63 -7.89
C LYS A 13 1.22 15.55 -7.93
N PHE A 14 1.51 14.36 -7.43
CA PHE A 14 0.47 13.38 -7.15
C PHE A 14 -0.34 13.79 -5.91
N GLU A 15 -1.63 13.44 -5.89
CA GLU A 15 -2.53 13.76 -4.78
C GLU A 15 -2.90 12.53 -3.95
N ALA A 16 -2.89 11.33 -4.54
CA ALA A 16 -3.16 10.07 -3.86
C ALA A 16 -2.49 8.90 -4.59
N VAL A 17 -2.37 7.76 -3.91
CA VAL A 17 -1.86 6.51 -4.48
C VAL A 17 -2.90 5.40 -4.31
N ILE A 18 -3.10 4.60 -5.34
CA ILE A 18 -3.89 3.37 -5.27
C ILE A 18 -2.94 2.21 -5.52
N ALA A 19 -2.78 1.34 -4.53
CA ALA A 19 -1.82 0.24 -4.55
C ALA A 19 -2.55 -1.11 -4.42
N GLY A 20 -2.56 -1.89 -5.51
CA GLY A 20 -3.08 -3.25 -5.52
C GLY A 20 -2.02 -4.25 -5.09
N ALA A 21 -2.32 -5.11 -4.11
CA ALA A 21 -1.41 -6.17 -3.71
C ALA A 21 -2.17 -7.44 -3.27
N GLY A 22 -1.61 -8.59 -3.64
CA GLY A 22 -2.12 -9.91 -3.27
C GLY A 22 -1.10 -10.67 -2.39
N LYS A 23 -1.58 -11.70 -1.71
CA LYS A 23 -0.80 -12.55 -0.78
C LYS A 23 -0.23 -11.73 0.37
N ALA A 24 1.08 -11.75 0.58
CA ALA A 24 1.78 -10.89 1.52
C ALA A 24 1.78 -9.44 0.99
N ALA A 25 0.67 -8.74 1.18
CA ALA A 25 0.35 -7.48 0.53
C ALA A 25 1.03 -6.27 1.21
N HIS A 26 2.36 -6.23 1.17
CA HIS A 26 3.17 -5.17 1.80
C HIS A 26 3.30 -3.88 0.97
N LEU A 27 2.96 -3.91 -0.31
CA LEU A 27 3.17 -2.77 -1.21
C LEU A 27 2.49 -1.46 -0.73
N PRO A 28 1.21 -1.46 -0.32
CA PRO A 28 0.55 -0.24 0.16
C PRO A 28 1.24 0.32 1.41
N GLY A 29 1.60 -0.55 2.36
CA GLY A 29 2.28 -0.14 3.59
C GLY A 29 3.69 0.40 3.35
N VAL A 30 4.44 -0.19 2.40
CA VAL A 30 5.75 0.36 2.01
C VAL A 30 5.60 1.76 1.42
N ILE A 31 4.61 1.99 0.56
CA ILE A 31 4.39 3.32 -0.02
C ILE A 31 4.00 4.31 1.08
N ALA A 32 3.05 3.93 1.95
CA ALA A 32 2.58 4.76 3.07
C ALA A 32 3.70 5.17 4.04
N ALA A 33 4.70 4.31 4.24
CA ALA A 33 5.86 4.62 5.08
C ALA A 33 6.79 5.71 4.51
N TYR A 34 6.71 6.01 3.20
CA TYR A 34 7.62 6.95 2.52
C TYR A 34 6.93 8.15 1.88
N THR A 35 5.61 8.31 2.06
CA THR A 35 4.86 9.46 1.55
C THR A 35 3.86 9.98 2.59
N THR A 36 3.49 11.24 2.46
CA THR A 36 2.40 11.87 3.26
C THR A 36 1.10 11.96 2.47
N LEU A 37 1.09 11.46 1.23
CA LEU A 37 -0.12 11.39 0.41
C LEU A 37 -0.99 10.22 0.87
N PRO A 38 -2.32 10.32 0.76
CA PRO A 38 -3.22 9.19 0.99
C PRO A 38 -2.86 7.98 0.13
N VAL A 39 -2.76 6.81 0.75
CA VAL A 39 -2.52 5.52 0.07
C VAL A 39 -3.73 4.61 0.27
N ILE A 40 -4.36 4.22 -0.82
CA ILE A 40 -5.50 3.30 -0.84
C ILE A 40 -4.99 1.92 -1.22
N GLY A 41 -5.02 0.98 -0.27
CA GLY A 41 -4.70 -0.43 -0.52
C GLY A 41 -5.89 -1.19 -1.12
N VAL A 42 -5.67 -1.84 -2.25
CA VAL A 42 -6.67 -2.71 -2.90
C VAL A 42 -6.24 -4.17 -2.74
N PRO A 43 -6.91 -4.96 -1.89
CA PRO A 43 -6.59 -6.38 -1.72
C PRO A 43 -6.97 -7.15 -2.98
N ILE A 44 -5.98 -7.79 -3.60
CA ILE A 44 -6.19 -8.61 -4.78
C ILE A 44 -6.55 -10.03 -4.34
N LYS A 45 -7.59 -10.60 -4.96
CA LYS A 45 -8.01 -11.97 -4.71
C LYS A 45 -6.84 -12.94 -4.94
N THR A 46 -6.66 -13.85 -3.99
CA THR A 46 -5.68 -14.94 -4.07
C THR A 46 -6.39 -16.27 -4.23
N ASP A 47 -5.72 -17.24 -4.84
CA ASP A 47 -6.27 -18.58 -5.07
C ASP A 47 -6.42 -19.38 -3.77
N ASP A 48 -5.49 -19.20 -2.83
CA ASP A 48 -5.43 -19.98 -1.59
C ASP A 48 -6.50 -19.55 -0.57
N LEU A 49 -6.60 -18.24 -0.28
CA LEU A 49 -7.43 -17.70 0.80
C LEU A 49 -8.47 -16.68 0.30
N GLY A 50 -8.75 -16.65 -1.00
CA GLY A 50 -9.78 -15.77 -1.59
C GLY A 50 -9.49 -14.28 -1.41
N GLY A 51 -8.24 -13.89 -1.12
CA GLY A 51 -7.85 -12.51 -0.82
C GLY A 51 -7.93 -12.10 0.66
N LEU A 52 -8.31 -13.00 1.57
CA LEU A 52 -8.35 -12.71 3.01
C LEU A 52 -6.95 -12.41 3.58
N ASP A 53 -5.95 -13.14 3.12
CA ASP A 53 -4.53 -12.89 3.40
C ASP A 53 -4.09 -11.48 2.99
N SER A 54 -4.54 -11.05 1.83
CA SER A 54 -4.23 -9.76 1.24
C SER A 54 -4.94 -8.64 1.98
N LEU A 55 -6.20 -8.84 2.35
CA LEU A 55 -6.98 -7.91 3.17
C LEU A 55 -6.33 -7.71 4.53
N LEU A 56 -6.03 -8.80 5.25
CA LEU A 56 -5.41 -8.73 6.58
C LEU A 56 -4.02 -8.08 6.52
N SER A 57 -3.24 -8.36 5.48
CA SER A 57 -1.92 -7.74 5.30
C SER A 57 -1.97 -6.24 5.03
N ILE A 58 -3.07 -5.74 4.46
CA ILE A 58 -3.25 -4.31 4.14
C ILE A 58 -3.88 -3.55 5.32
N VAL A 59 -4.92 -4.09 5.94
CA VAL A 59 -5.73 -3.34 6.93
C VAL A 59 -5.06 -3.24 8.30
N GLN A 60 -4.14 -4.15 8.63
CA GLN A 60 -3.47 -4.24 9.93
C GLN A 60 -2.29 -3.27 10.07
N MET A 61 -2.38 -2.08 9.47
CA MET A 61 -1.33 -1.07 9.55
C MET A 61 -1.22 -0.51 10.98
N PRO A 62 0.00 -0.37 11.52
CA PRO A 62 0.19 0.21 12.84
C PRO A 62 -0.17 1.70 12.83
N GLY A 63 -0.65 2.20 13.97
CA GLY A 63 -0.93 3.63 14.12
C GLY A 63 0.32 4.49 13.85
N GLY A 64 0.19 5.46 12.93
CA GLY A 64 1.28 6.35 12.52
C GLY A 64 1.58 6.31 11.01
N ALA A 65 1.19 5.23 10.32
CA ALA A 65 1.21 5.14 8.86
C ALA A 65 -0.12 4.50 8.42
N PRO A 66 -1.20 5.29 8.27
CA PRO A 66 -2.49 4.81 7.76
C PRO A 66 -2.55 4.73 6.23
#